data_AF-A0AAU3YGX6-F1
#
_entry.id   AF-A0AAU3YGX6-F1
#
_cell.length_a   1.000
_cell.length_b   1.000
_cell.length_c   1.000
_cell.angle_alpha   90.00
_cell.angle_beta   90.00
_cell.angle_gamma   90.00
#
_symmetry.space_group_name_H-M   'P 1'
#
loop_
_entity.id
_entity.type
_entity.pdbx_description
1 polymer ?
#
loop_
_entity_poly.entity_id
_entity_poly.type
_entity_poly.pdbx_seq_one_letter_code
_entity_poly.pdbx_strand_id
1 'polypeptide(L)'
;MDAPTTTPSAGSGSDGSDGGGGWFTPRTAPAPQPPTTGSGQEATPEEHRIPEPRQAPAAQQTQQPAPPRAAETPGPVAASARTAPTHASPDAILVRRTMEEIGPVADRVTSYFYALLFVRHPELRPLFPAAMDTQRDRLLKALLTAAEHIDNKDVLVAYLKNLGRGHRKYGTQADHYPAVGECLIAALTQYATTTWNAETEAAWVRTYTTISQVMIDAAAADELKAPAWWLAEVVSHDLRTPDVAVVTVRPDQPYPFLAGQYTTLETPWWSRIWRHYSFASAPRSDGLLSFHVKAVPAGWVSNALVHRARPGDVLRLGPPAGSMTVDHTTDSGLLCLGGGTGIAPIKALVEDVAEHGHQRSVEVFYGARTNHDLYDIDTMLRLSQSHPWLSVRPIVDQQAHLQLPDAVREYGPWNEYDAYLSGPPGMIRSSIDTLRRIGIPGSRIRHDSVEDLVAAAD
;
A
#
# COMPACT_ATOMS: atom_id res chain seq x y z
N MET A 1 -7.34 58.53 29.43
CA MET A 1 -6.45 59.04 28.38
C MET A 1 -6.35 57.98 27.28
N ASP A 2 -7.11 57.94 26.21
CA ASP A 2 -8.46 58.40 25.88
C ASP A 2 -8.90 57.44 24.76
N ALA A 3 -10.12 56.92 24.85
CA ALA A 3 -10.81 56.38 23.68
C ALA A 3 -11.33 57.56 22.83
N PRO A 4 -11.78 57.35 21.57
CA PRO A 4 -13.16 56.87 21.45
C PRO A 4 -13.47 55.96 20.26
N THR A 5 -14.48 55.15 20.54
CA THR A 5 -15.53 54.53 19.71
C THR A 5 -16.23 55.51 18.75
N THR A 6 -16.72 55.04 17.59
CA THR A 6 -18.13 55.19 17.09
C THR A 6 -18.34 54.61 15.68
N THR A 7 -19.21 53.59 15.59
CA THR A 7 -20.12 53.22 14.46
C THR A 7 -21.26 54.26 14.32
N PRO A 8 -22.33 54.11 13.50
CA PRO A 8 -22.59 53.41 12.21
C PRO A 8 -23.36 54.34 11.19
N SER A 9 -23.78 53.85 10.02
CA SER A 9 -25.17 54.01 9.50
C SER A 9 -25.33 53.56 8.04
N ALA A 10 -26.52 53.01 7.76
CA ALA A 10 -27.06 52.51 6.52
C ALA A 10 -27.47 53.62 5.52
N GLY A 11 -27.65 53.22 4.25
CA GLY A 11 -28.32 53.99 3.21
C GLY A 11 -28.98 53.05 2.19
N SER A 12 -30.31 53.08 2.16
CA SER A 12 -31.25 52.36 1.30
C SER A 12 -31.52 53.07 -0.04
N GLY A 13 -31.94 52.31 -1.06
CA GLY A 13 -32.70 52.77 -2.24
C GLY A 13 -32.51 51.78 -3.40
N SER A 14 -33.42 50.87 -3.73
CA SER A 14 -34.79 50.97 -4.30
C SER A 14 -34.86 51.49 -5.75
N ASP A 15 -35.49 50.65 -6.59
CA ASP A 15 -36.11 50.89 -7.90
C ASP A 15 -35.21 51.24 -9.09
N GLY A 16 -35.40 50.71 -10.30
CA GLY A 16 -36.46 49.87 -10.84
C GLY A 16 -36.24 49.76 -12.37
N SER A 17 -36.80 48.69 -12.94
CA SER A 17 -37.37 48.57 -14.30
C SER A 17 -36.69 49.28 -15.48
N ASP A 18 -36.29 48.56 -16.54
CA ASP A 18 -37.23 48.10 -17.58
C ASP A 18 -36.51 47.58 -18.85
N GLY A 19 -37.18 46.64 -19.53
CA GLY A 19 -37.03 46.37 -20.97
C GLY A 19 -36.02 45.27 -21.33
N GLY A 20 -36.37 44.17 -21.99
CA GLY A 20 -37.58 43.80 -22.71
C GLY A 20 -37.23 42.86 -23.87
N GLY A 21 -38.11 41.89 -24.16
CA GLY A 21 -38.08 40.99 -25.33
C GLY A 21 -37.57 39.58 -25.00
N GLY A 22 -38.41 38.53 -24.87
CA GLY A 22 -39.20 37.92 -25.96
C GLY A 22 -38.23 37.20 -26.91
N TRP A 23 -38.25 35.89 -27.14
CA TRP A 23 -39.25 35.15 -27.95
C TRP A 23 -39.15 33.61 -27.73
N PHE A 24 -40.29 33.00 -27.42
CA PHE A 24 -40.87 31.70 -27.87
C PHE A 24 -40.11 30.34 -27.83
N THR A 25 -40.55 29.53 -26.85
CA THR A 25 -41.09 28.13 -26.87
C THR A 25 -40.25 26.90 -27.32
N PRO A 26 -40.39 25.77 -26.59
CA PRO A 26 -39.70 24.51 -26.87
C PRO A 26 -40.41 23.70 -27.96
N ARG A 27 -39.62 23.08 -28.84
CA ARG A 27 -40.13 22.20 -29.91
C ARG A 27 -39.69 20.76 -29.64
N THR A 28 -40.67 19.93 -29.28
CA THR A 28 -40.61 18.47 -29.29
C THR A 28 -40.46 17.93 -30.72
N ALA A 29 -39.65 16.88 -30.88
CA ALA A 29 -39.57 16.05 -32.08
C ALA A 29 -39.21 14.60 -31.68
N PRO A 30 -39.58 13.59 -32.49
CA PRO A 30 -40.21 12.36 -32.00
C PRO A 30 -39.32 11.11 -32.04
N ALA A 31 -39.84 10.03 -31.44
CA ALA A 31 -39.27 8.69 -31.40
C ALA A 31 -39.07 8.06 -32.79
N PRO A 32 -38.03 7.21 -32.97
CA PRO A 32 -37.88 6.42 -34.19
C PRO A 32 -38.71 5.13 -34.15
N GLN A 33 -39.55 4.92 -35.17
CA GLN A 33 -40.17 3.63 -35.49
C GLN A 33 -39.23 2.77 -36.38
N PRO A 34 -39.39 1.44 -36.36
CA PRO A 34 -38.42 0.49 -36.93
C PRO A 34 -38.61 0.31 -38.45
N PRO A 35 -37.57 -0.12 -39.19
CA PRO A 35 -37.77 -0.57 -40.56
C PRO A 35 -38.33 -2.00 -40.61
N THR A 36 -39.35 -2.14 -41.46
CA THR A 36 -40.01 -3.37 -41.87
C THR A 36 -39.14 -4.28 -42.74
N THR A 37 -39.42 -5.57 -42.59
CA THR A 37 -39.02 -6.75 -43.38
C THR A 37 -38.83 -6.55 -44.88
N GLY A 38 -37.68 -6.99 -45.38
CA GLY A 38 -37.42 -7.34 -46.78
C GLY A 38 -36.82 -8.75 -46.85
N SER A 39 -37.53 -9.63 -47.53
CA SER A 39 -37.22 -11.03 -47.85
C SER A 39 -35.93 -11.21 -48.67
N GLY A 40 -35.12 -12.24 -48.35
CA GLY A 40 -34.02 -12.66 -49.23
C GLY A 40 -33.09 -13.73 -48.66
N GLN A 41 -33.55 -14.99 -48.74
CA GLN A 41 -32.78 -16.22 -48.95
C GLN A 41 -31.70 -16.66 -47.93
N GLU A 42 -32.02 -17.78 -47.28
CA GLU A 42 -31.09 -18.73 -46.66
C GLU A 42 -29.97 -19.17 -47.61
N ALA A 43 -28.73 -19.12 -47.13
CA ALA A 43 -27.63 -19.92 -47.64
C ALA A 43 -26.96 -20.64 -46.46
N THR A 44 -27.01 -21.96 -46.51
CA THR A 44 -26.41 -22.92 -45.58
C THR A 44 -24.88 -22.80 -45.53
N PRO A 45 -24.22 -23.08 -44.39
CA PRO A 45 -22.77 -22.93 -44.26
C PRO A 45 -21.99 -24.11 -44.88
N GLU A 46 -21.04 -23.79 -45.76
CA GLU A 46 -20.05 -24.73 -46.30
C GLU A 46 -18.96 -25.06 -45.26
N GLU A 47 -18.78 -26.36 -45.09
CA GLU A 47 -17.88 -27.07 -44.20
C GLU A 47 -16.41 -26.87 -44.63
N HIS A 48 -15.67 -26.01 -43.93
CA HIS A 48 -14.22 -25.84 -44.15
C HIS A 48 -13.45 -27.00 -43.51
N ARG A 49 -13.02 -27.93 -44.36
CA ARG A 49 -12.21 -29.11 -44.01
C ARG A 49 -10.73 -28.72 -43.83
N ILE A 50 -10.19 -28.98 -42.65
CA ILE A 50 -8.79 -28.81 -42.26
C ILE A 50 -7.91 -29.83 -43.02
N PRO A 51 -6.80 -29.44 -43.69
CA PRO A 51 -5.84 -30.39 -44.25
C PRO A 51 -4.80 -30.83 -43.20
N GLU A 52 -4.62 -32.13 -43.04
CA GLU A 52 -3.60 -32.76 -42.20
C GLU A 52 -2.15 -32.47 -42.67
N PRO A 53 -1.16 -32.41 -41.75
CA PRO A 53 0.23 -32.17 -42.10
C PRO A 53 0.91 -33.41 -42.70
N ARG A 54 1.59 -33.21 -43.83
CA ARG A 54 2.41 -34.21 -44.54
C ARG A 54 3.63 -34.63 -43.72
N GLN A 55 3.81 -35.94 -43.58
CA GLN A 55 5.00 -36.59 -43.02
C GLN A 55 6.24 -36.36 -43.90
N ALA A 56 7.38 -36.05 -43.27
CA ALA A 56 8.69 -35.95 -43.91
C ALA A 56 9.35 -37.34 -44.02
N PRO A 57 10.09 -37.63 -45.12
CA PRO A 57 10.75 -38.92 -45.33
C PRO A 57 12.06 -39.08 -44.53
N ALA A 58 12.37 -40.33 -44.21
CA ALA A 58 13.54 -40.75 -43.46
C ALA A 58 14.84 -40.83 -44.29
N ALA A 59 15.91 -40.29 -43.69
CA ALA A 59 17.33 -40.67 -43.67
C ALA A 59 18.12 -41.01 -44.97
N GLN A 60 19.23 -40.28 -45.16
CA GLN A 60 20.49 -40.87 -45.63
C GLN A 60 21.67 -40.41 -44.75
N GLN A 61 22.42 -41.41 -44.28
CA GLN A 61 23.59 -41.34 -43.42
C GLN A 61 24.79 -40.76 -44.19
N THR A 62 25.53 -39.84 -43.57
CA THR A 62 26.93 -39.57 -43.95
C THR A 62 27.78 -39.56 -42.68
N GLN A 63 28.91 -40.27 -42.76
CA GLN A 63 29.77 -40.65 -41.64
C GLN A 63 30.49 -39.46 -40.99
N GLN A 64 30.60 -39.56 -39.66
CA GLN A 64 31.28 -38.67 -38.71
C GLN A 64 32.81 -38.78 -38.79
N PRO A 65 33.56 -37.68 -38.59
CA PRO A 65 34.88 -37.72 -37.98
C PRO A 65 34.79 -37.51 -36.45
N ALA A 66 35.70 -38.17 -35.72
CA ALA A 66 35.76 -38.30 -34.27
C ALA A 66 36.04 -36.98 -33.49
N PRO A 67 35.75 -36.94 -32.17
CA PRO A 67 35.46 -35.71 -31.43
C PRO A 67 36.68 -35.08 -30.74
N PRO A 68 36.65 -33.76 -30.46
CA PRO A 68 37.56 -33.15 -29.51
C PRO A 68 37.14 -33.47 -28.07
N ARG A 69 38.18 -33.68 -27.25
CA ARG A 69 38.16 -34.17 -25.86
C ARG A 69 37.33 -33.28 -24.92
N ALA A 70 36.58 -33.95 -24.05
CA ALA A 70 35.64 -33.41 -23.07
C ALA A 70 36.22 -32.28 -22.19
N ALA A 71 35.48 -31.17 -22.11
CA ALA A 71 35.47 -30.32 -20.93
C ALA A 71 34.38 -30.86 -19.99
N GLU A 72 34.79 -31.22 -18.79
CA GLU A 72 33.97 -31.78 -17.73
C GLU A 72 32.83 -30.82 -17.37
N THR A 73 31.59 -31.32 -17.43
CA THR A 73 30.43 -30.70 -16.82
C THR A 73 30.66 -30.61 -15.32
N PRO A 74 30.60 -29.43 -14.68
CA PRO A 74 30.41 -29.40 -13.23
C PRO A 74 29.06 -30.04 -12.97
N GLY A 75 29.05 -31.11 -12.17
CA GLY A 75 27.83 -31.76 -11.70
C GLY A 75 26.87 -30.80 -11.00
N PRO A 76 25.65 -31.24 -10.66
CA PRO A 76 24.65 -30.39 -10.03
C PRO A 76 25.31 -29.72 -8.82
N VAL A 77 25.34 -28.39 -8.83
CA VAL A 77 25.76 -27.61 -7.66
C VAL A 77 24.81 -28.06 -6.56
N ALA A 78 25.34 -28.90 -5.66
CA ALA A 78 24.65 -29.30 -4.46
C ALA A 78 24.09 -28.02 -3.86
N ALA A 79 22.77 -28.01 -3.62
CA ALA A 79 22.12 -26.95 -2.87
C ALA A 79 23.00 -26.66 -1.67
N SER A 80 23.65 -25.49 -1.70
CA SER A 80 24.50 -25.06 -0.60
C SER A 80 23.57 -25.01 0.59
N ALA A 81 23.68 -26.01 1.46
CA ALA A 81 22.94 -26.06 2.69
C ALA A 81 23.28 -24.76 3.40
N ARG A 82 22.30 -23.85 3.47
CA ARG A 82 22.38 -22.64 4.28
C ARG A 82 22.75 -23.12 5.67
N THR A 83 23.99 -22.91 6.04
CA THR A 83 24.48 -23.24 7.37
C THR A 83 23.84 -22.19 8.26
N ALA A 84 22.77 -22.57 8.96
CA ALA A 84 22.30 -21.80 10.10
C ALA A 84 23.50 -21.64 11.05
N PRO A 85 23.76 -20.45 11.62
CA PRO A 85 24.86 -20.29 12.56
C PRO A 85 24.63 -21.25 13.73
N THR A 86 25.51 -22.23 13.87
CA THR A 86 25.33 -23.40 14.75
C THR A 86 25.58 -23.11 16.23
N HIS A 87 25.94 -21.88 16.61
CA HIS A 87 25.94 -21.44 18.00
C HIS A 87 25.53 -19.98 18.09
N ALA A 88 24.56 -19.68 18.96
CA ALA A 88 24.19 -18.30 19.31
C ALA A 88 25.41 -17.57 19.89
N SER A 89 25.60 -16.30 19.51
CA SER A 89 26.68 -15.50 20.11
C SER A 89 26.48 -15.36 21.63
N PRO A 90 27.56 -15.16 22.43
CA PRO A 90 27.43 -14.95 23.87
C PRO A 90 26.45 -13.81 24.21
N ASP A 91 26.51 -12.71 23.47
CA ASP A 91 25.60 -11.58 23.61
C ASP A 91 24.15 -11.97 23.28
N ALA A 92 23.93 -12.75 22.22
CA ALA A 92 22.61 -13.25 21.85
C ALA A 92 21.97 -14.12 22.94
N ILE A 93 22.76 -14.96 23.61
CA ILE A 93 22.27 -15.80 24.70
C ILE A 93 21.80 -14.93 25.87
N LEU A 94 22.60 -13.93 26.26
CA LEU A 94 22.26 -13.03 27.37
C LEU A 94 21.02 -12.19 27.06
N VAL A 95 20.97 -11.59 25.86
CA VAL A 95 19.83 -10.78 25.40
C VAL A 95 18.55 -11.61 25.35
N ARG A 96 18.57 -12.83 24.77
CA ARG A 96 17.39 -13.70 24.72
C ARG A 96 16.90 -14.09 26.10
N ARG A 97 17.81 -14.45 27.01
CA ARG A 97 17.46 -14.81 28.39
C ARG A 97 16.80 -13.65 29.13
N THR A 98 17.30 -12.41 28.94
CA THR A 98 16.65 -11.21 29.48
C THR A 98 15.25 -11.02 28.88
N MET A 99 15.08 -11.24 27.56
CA MET A 99 13.77 -11.10 26.92
C MET A 99 12.77 -12.16 27.37
N GLU A 100 13.20 -13.40 27.61
CA GLU A 100 12.37 -14.46 28.18
C GLU A 100 11.86 -14.10 29.58
N GLU A 101 12.71 -13.52 30.43
CA GLU A 101 12.32 -13.03 31.76
C GLU A 101 11.34 -11.86 31.68
N ILE A 102 11.54 -10.95 30.73
CA ILE A 102 10.73 -9.73 30.58
C ILE A 102 9.38 -10.01 29.92
N GLY A 103 9.27 -11.03 29.06
CA GLY A 103 8.05 -11.32 28.28
C GLY A 103 6.75 -11.25 29.10
N PRO A 104 6.64 -11.92 30.26
CA PRO A 104 5.45 -11.87 31.12
C PRO A 104 5.13 -10.50 31.74
N VAL A 105 6.08 -9.56 31.74
CA VAL A 105 5.98 -8.23 32.40
C VAL A 105 6.26 -7.07 31.45
N ALA A 106 6.28 -7.33 30.14
CA ALA A 106 6.74 -6.41 29.12
C ALA A 106 6.00 -5.07 29.09
N ASP A 107 4.70 -5.06 29.38
CA ASP A 107 3.89 -3.83 29.48
C ASP A 107 4.39 -2.90 30.59
N ARG A 108 4.84 -3.47 31.72
CA ARG A 108 5.42 -2.69 32.82
C ARG A 108 6.79 -2.14 32.47
N VAL A 109 7.63 -2.95 31.82
CA VAL A 109 8.96 -2.50 31.33
C VAL A 109 8.81 -1.34 30.35
N THR A 110 7.91 -1.49 29.37
CA THR A 110 7.69 -0.48 28.33
C THR A 110 7.08 0.80 28.92
N SER A 111 6.15 0.68 29.87
CA SER A 111 5.57 1.83 30.58
C SER A 111 6.62 2.58 31.39
N TYR A 112 7.48 1.85 32.11
CA TYR A 112 8.57 2.44 32.88
C TYR A 112 9.61 3.11 31.97
N PHE A 113 9.98 2.48 30.85
CA PHE A 113 10.86 3.05 29.83
C PHE A 113 10.36 4.42 29.36
N TYR A 114 9.10 4.53 28.91
CA TYR A 114 8.56 5.80 28.42
C TYR A 114 8.41 6.85 29.53
N ALA A 115 8.02 6.42 30.74
CA ALA A 115 7.98 7.33 31.89
C ALA A 115 9.37 7.91 32.17
N LEU A 116 10.40 7.07 32.15
CA LEU A 116 11.78 7.48 32.37
C LEU A 116 12.28 8.40 31.25
N LEU A 117 12.01 8.05 29.99
CA LEU A 117 12.39 8.83 28.82
C LEU A 117 11.80 10.24 28.89
N PHE A 118 10.51 10.39 29.17
CA PHE A 118 9.88 11.71 29.20
C PHE A 118 10.18 12.52 30.46
N VAL A 119 10.61 11.87 31.55
CA VAL A 119 11.08 12.57 32.75
C VAL A 119 12.51 13.08 32.57
N ARG A 120 13.41 12.28 31.97
CA ARG A 120 14.82 12.65 31.77
C ARG A 120 15.06 13.48 30.51
N HIS A 121 14.28 13.24 29.47
CA HIS A 121 14.41 13.83 28.13
C HIS A 121 13.05 14.36 27.63
N PRO A 122 12.47 15.37 28.32
CA PRO A 122 11.15 15.92 27.96
C PRO A 122 11.10 16.49 26.52
N GLU A 123 12.23 16.92 25.96
CA GLU A 123 12.39 17.39 24.59
C GLU A 123 12.06 16.34 23.53
N LEU A 124 12.09 15.04 23.88
CA LEU A 124 11.75 13.96 22.96
C LEU A 124 10.24 13.69 22.88
N ARG A 125 9.44 14.19 23.83
CA ARG A 125 7.99 13.97 23.87
C ARG A 125 7.26 14.36 22.57
N PRO A 126 7.59 15.46 21.87
CA PRO A 126 6.95 15.85 20.60
C PRO A 126 7.21 14.90 19.41
N LEU A 127 8.15 13.96 19.53
CA LEU A 127 8.38 12.93 18.51
C LEU A 127 7.33 11.81 18.55
N PHE A 128 6.61 11.68 19.67
CA PHE A 128 5.66 10.59 19.91
C PHE A 128 4.19 11.09 19.84
N PRO A 129 3.25 10.21 19.46
CA PRO A 129 1.83 10.54 19.48
C PRO A 129 1.31 10.89 20.88
N ALA A 130 0.15 11.55 20.95
CA ALA A 130 -0.51 11.86 22.22
C ALA A 130 -0.92 10.57 22.95
N ALA A 131 -1.57 9.65 22.24
CA ALA A 131 -1.92 8.33 22.73
C ALA A 131 -0.77 7.34 22.52
N MET A 132 -0.40 6.62 23.58
CA MET A 132 0.81 5.81 23.62
C MET A 132 0.57 4.30 23.58
N ASP A 133 -0.67 3.82 23.67
CA ASP A 133 -0.94 2.38 23.83
C ASP A 133 -0.38 1.57 22.66
N THR A 134 -0.76 1.90 21.42
CA THR A 134 -0.21 1.26 20.22
C THR A 134 1.30 1.46 20.07
N GLN A 135 1.84 2.58 20.57
CA GLN A 135 3.27 2.87 20.48
C GLN A 135 4.10 2.01 21.46
N ARG A 136 3.51 1.63 22.60
CA ARG A 136 4.13 0.69 23.56
C ARG A 136 4.23 -0.70 22.95
N ASP A 137 3.15 -1.20 22.38
CA ASP A 137 3.12 -2.52 21.72
C ASP A 137 4.16 -2.62 20.60
N ARG A 138 4.32 -1.53 19.81
CA ARG A 138 5.31 -1.45 18.72
C ARG A 138 6.74 -1.56 19.20
N LEU A 139 7.11 -0.80 20.23
CA LEU A 139 8.47 -0.86 20.77
C LEU A 139 8.79 -2.27 21.26
N LEU A 140 7.88 -2.89 21.99
CA LEU A 140 8.04 -4.25 22.49
C LEU A 140 8.22 -5.25 21.33
N LYS A 141 7.35 -5.18 20.32
CA LYS A 141 7.45 -6.04 19.14
C LYS A 141 8.79 -5.88 18.42
N ALA A 142 9.25 -4.64 18.22
CA ALA A 142 10.54 -4.37 17.58
C ALA A 142 11.72 -4.94 18.38
N LEU A 143 11.70 -4.80 19.71
CA LEU A 143 12.73 -5.37 20.59
C LEU A 143 12.71 -6.91 20.55
N LEU A 144 11.53 -7.54 20.58
CA LEU A 144 11.39 -8.99 20.46
C LEU A 144 11.89 -9.50 19.11
N THR A 145 11.52 -8.83 18.01
CA THR A 145 11.99 -9.19 16.66
C THR A 145 13.50 -9.05 16.55
N ALA A 146 14.10 -7.98 17.09
CA ALA A 146 15.54 -7.79 17.11
C ALA A 146 16.26 -8.89 17.92
N ALA A 147 15.71 -9.28 19.09
CA ALA A 147 16.26 -10.33 19.94
C ALA A 147 16.13 -11.73 19.29
N GLU A 148 15.03 -12.01 18.60
CA GLU A 148 14.83 -13.26 17.85
C GLU A 148 15.87 -13.39 16.74
N HIS A 149 16.10 -12.31 15.98
CA HIS A 149 16.95 -12.31 14.79
C HIS A 149 18.41 -11.90 15.05
N ILE A 150 18.83 -11.77 16.32
CA ILE A 150 20.17 -11.27 16.69
C ILE A 150 21.34 -12.06 16.06
N ASP A 151 21.16 -13.37 15.82
CA ASP A 151 22.17 -14.21 15.15
C ASP A 151 21.94 -14.30 13.61
N ASN A 152 20.80 -13.84 13.10
CA ASN A 152 20.50 -13.77 11.66
C ASN A 152 20.77 -12.35 11.13
N LYS A 153 22.05 -12.03 10.98
CA LYS A 153 22.53 -10.68 10.65
C LYS A 153 21.90 -10.09 9.40
N ASP A 154 21.76 -10.86 8.31
CA ASP A 154 21.26 -10.31 7.05
C ASP A 154 19.80 -9.86 7.17
N VAL A 155 18.95 -10.68 7.79
CA VAL A 155 17.54 -10.35 8.03
C VAL A 155 17.42 -9.19 9.02
N LEU A 156 18.17 -9.23 10.12
CA LEU A 156 18.12 -8.17 11.13
C LEU A 156 18.60 -6.84 10.57
N VAL A 157 19.72 -6.80 9.83
CA VAL A 157 20.24 -5.57 9.24
C VAL A 157 19.25 -5.01 8.21
N ALA A 158 18.62 -5.85 7.38
CA ALA A 158 17.60 -5.39 6.45
C ALA A 158 16.40 -4.75 7.17
N TYR A 159 15.90 -5.41 8.23
CA TYR A 159 14.83 -4.90 9.08
C TYR A 159 15.20 -3.55 9.73
N LEU A 160 16.35 -3.47 10.39
CA LEU A 160 16.82 -2.26 11.07
C LEU A 160 17.07 -1.11 10.11
N LYS A 161 17.59 -1.38 8.90
CA LYS A 161 17.72 -0.35 7.86
C LYS A 161 16.36 0.21 7.46
N ASN A 162 15.32 -0.63 7.37
CA ASN A 162 13.97 -0.16 7.07
C ASN A 162 13.41 0.68 8.21
N LEU A 163 13.56 0.20 9.44
CA LEU A 163 13.13 0.90 10.65
C LEU A 163 13.80 2.29 10.77
N GLY A 164 15.11 2.36 10.53
CA GLY A 164 15.87 3.62 10.53
C GLY A 164 15.37 4.63 9.51
N ARG A 165 15.07 4.20 8.28
CA ARG A 165 14.43 5.06 7.26
C ARG A 165 13.03 5.50 7.69
N GLY A 166 12.23 4.57 8.20
CA GLY A 166 10.87 4.84 8.70
C GLY A 166 10.84 5.87 9.82
N HIS A 167 11.86 5.86 10.69
CA HIS A 167 11.99 6.80 11.80
C HIS A 167 12.18 8.27 11.36
N ARG A 168 12.70 8.52 10.15
CA ARG A 168 12.94 9.88 9.64
C ARG A 168 11.66 10.73 9.64
N LYS A 169 10.50 10.15 9.30
CA LYS A 169 9.22 10.88 9.23
C LYS A 169 8.76 11.45 10.59
N TYR A 170 9.25 10.87 11.70
CA TYR A 170 8.97 11.38 13.04
C TYR A 170 9.93 12.49 13.48
N GLY A 171 10.99 12.77 12.70
CA GLY A 171 12.03 13.73 13.07
C GLY A 171 13.10 13.14 13.98
N THR A 172 13.27 11.83 13.99
CA THR A 172 14.33 11.16 14.76
C THR A 172 15.71 11.52 14.20
N GLN A 173 16.62 11.92 15.09
CA GLN A 173 18.00 12.30 14.78
C GLN A 173 18.97 11.39 15.55
N ALA A 174 20.24 11.37 15.13
CA ALA A 174 21.28 10.56 15.77
C ALA A 174 21.40 10.86 17.28
N ASP A 175 21.29 12.13 17.66
CA ASP A 175 21.42 12.59 19.05
C ASP A 175 20.29 12.10 19.98
N HIS A 176 19.19 11.58 19.44
CA HIS A 176 18.10 11.03 20.25
C HIS A 176 18.38 9.59 20.73
N TYR A 177 19.24 8.83 20.04
CA TYR A 177 19.47 7.41 20.35
C TYR A 177 20.14 7.20 21.73
N PRO A 178 21.16 7.98 22.15
CA PRO A 178 21.76 7.81 23.48
C PRO A 178 20.73 7.85 24.63
N ALA A 179 19.79 8.80 24.60
CA ALA A 179 18.71 8.93 25.59
C ALA A 179 17.80 7.69 25.64
N VAL A 180 17.45 7.15 24.47
CA VAL A 180 16.65 5.92 24.34
C VAL A 180 17.43 4.73 24.90
N GLY A 181 18.72 4.60 24.58
CA GLY A 181 19.59 3.55 25.10
C GLY A 181 19.67 3.57 26.62
N GLU A 182 19.97 4.72 27.21
CA GLU A 182 20.03 4.91 28.66
C GLU A 182 18.73 4.47 29.35
N CYS A 183 17.59 4.95 28.86
CA CYS A 183 16.29 4.66 29.47
C CYS A 183 15.89 3.18 29.28
N LEU A 184 16.24 2.57 28.15
CA LEU A 184 15.98 1.16 27.89
C LEU A 184 16.78 0.30 28.87
N ILE A 185 18.10 0.51 28.97
CA ILE A 185 18.95 -0.23 29.90
C ILE A 185 18.45 -0.08 31.34
N ALA A 186 18.13 1.14 31.77
CA ALA A 186 17.59 1.37 33.11
C ALA A 186 16.25 0.63 33.36
N ALA A 187 15.39 0.51 32.35
CA ALA A 187 14.16 -0.27 32.45
C ALA A 187 14.44 -1.77 32.55
N LEU A 188 15.41 -2.30 31.77
CA LEU A 188 15.82 -3.70 31.86
C LEU A 188 16.43 -4.00 33.24
N THR A 189 17.31 -3.14 33.76
CA THR A 189 17.90 -3.27 35.11
C THR A 189 16.84 -3.36 36.21
N GLN A 190 15.75 -2.60 36.08
CA GLN A 190 14.68 -2.57 37.07
C GLN A 190 13.84 -3.86 37.10
N TYR A 191 13.67 -4.54 35.95
CA TYR A 191 12.70 -5.63 35.81
C TYR A 191 13.32 -7.00 35.53
N ALA A 192 14.52 -7.09 34.97
CA ALA A 192 15.23 -8.34 34.70
C ALA A 192 16.03 -8.86 35.93
N THR A 193 15.40 -8.86 37.10
CA THR A 193 16.08 -9.04 38.39
C THR A 193 16.83 -10.36 38.57
N THR A 194 16.51 -11.40 37.79
CA THR A 194 17.14 -12.72 37.90
C THR A 194 18.26 -12.94 36.89
N THR A 195 18.19 -12.28 35.73
CA THR A 195 19.19 -12.42 34.65
C THR A 195 20.19 -11.28 34.60
N TRP A 196 19.89 -10.13 35.23
CA TRP A 196 20.72 -8.94 35.12
C TRP A 196 22.01 -9.01 35.94
N ASN A 197 23.14 -8.82 35.26
CA ASN A 197 24.47 -8.66 35.85
C ASN A 197 25.34 -7.78 34.93
N ALA A 198 26.57 -7.48 35.33
CA ALA A 198 27.47 -6.62 34.57
C ALA A 198 27.76 -7.13 33.14
N GLU A 199 27.82 -8.44 32.95
CA GLU A 199 28.04 -9.05 31.63
C GLU A 199 26.81 -8.87 30.72
N THR A 200 25.61 -9.07 31.27
CA THR A 200 24.32 -8.91 30.59
C THR A 200 24.08 -7.45 30.21
N GLU A 201 24.37 -6.52 31.11
CA GLU A 201 24.30 -5.09 30.82
C GLU A 201 25.26 -4.70 29.69
N ALA A 202 26.51 -5.16 29.75
CA ALA A 202 27.49 -4.89 28.70
C ALA A 202 27.06 -5.50 27.35
N ALA A 203 26.44 -6.68 27.34
CA ALA A 203 25.87 -7.29 26.14
C ALA A 203 24.75 -6.42 25.56
N TRP A 204 23.80 -5.99 26.38
CA TRP A 204 22.73 -5.10 25.95
C TRP A 204 23.23 -3.76 25.41
N VAL A 205 24.24 -3.15 26.03
CA VAL A 205 24.88 -1.92 25.53
C VAL A 205 25.48 -2.13 24.15
N ARG A 206 26.23 -3.23 23.92
CA ARG A 206 26.80 -3.56 22.60
C ARG A 206 25.72 -3.82 21.56
N THR A 207 24.68 -4.57 21.91
CA THR A 207 23.55 -4.87 21.05
C THR A 207 22.82 -3.60 20.66
N TYR A 208 22.47 -2.74 21.62
CA TYR A 208 21.79 -1.47 21.37
C TYR A 208 22.64 -0.54 20.49
N THR A 209 23.95 -0.45 20.77
CA THR A 209 24.88 0.36 19.97
C THR A 209 24.91 -0.11 18.52
N THR A 210 24.96 -1.42 18.29
CA THR A 210 24.93 -1.99 16.93
C THR A 210 23.61 -1.70 16.23
N ILE A 211 22.48 -1.88 16.93
CA ILE A 211 21.14 -1.62 16.39
C ILE A 211 20.99 -0.15 15.99
N SER A 212 21.29 0.75 16.92
CA SER A 212 21.17 2.20 16.71
C SER A 212 22.09 2.68 15.59
N GLN A 213 23.34 2.22 15.51
CA GLN A 213 24.25 2.61 14.43
C GLN A 213 23.72 2.19 13.05
N VAL A 214 23.22 0.96 12.90
CA VAL A 214 22.63 0.50 11.62
C VAL A 214 21.45 1.37 11.21
N MET A 215 20.60 1.76 12.16
CA MET A 215 19.45 2.64 11.90
C MET A 215 19.88 4.06 11.53
N ILE A 216 20.85 4.63 12.26
CA ILE A 216 21.40 5.97 12.01
C ILE A 216 22.04 6.05 10.62
N ASP A 217 22.90 5.09 10.27
CA ASP A 217 23.57 5.04 8.97
C ASP A 217 22.56 4.91 7.83
N ALA A 218 21.53 4.08 8.02
CA ALA A 218 20.47 3.91 7.04
C ALA A 218 19.66 5.19 6.82
N ALA A 219 19.34 5.91 7.90
CA ALA A 219 18.63 7.18 7.85
C ALA A 219 19.45 8.26 7.14
N ALA A 220 20.74 8.38 7.48
CA ALA A 220 21.65 9.35 6.86
C ALA A 220 21.85 9.06 5.36
N ALA A 221 22.01 7.80 4.96
CA ALA A 221 22.15 7.41 3.56
C ALA A 221 20.87 7.67 2.74
N ASP A 222 19.70 7.55 3.37
CA ASP A 222 18.41 7.82 2.75
C ASP A 222 18.12 9.32 2.62
N GLU A 223 18.60 10.13 3.57
CA GLU A 223 18.50 11.58 3.56
C GLU A 223 19.19 12.24 2.37
N LEU A 224 20.26 11.63 1.86
CA LEU A 224 20.93 12.07 0.64
C LEU A 224 20.10 11.89 -0.63
N LYS A 225 19.04 11.08 -0.58
CA LYS A 225 18.23 10.70 -1.75
C LYS A 225 16.85 11.36 -1.77
N ALA A 226 16.24 11.50 -0.60
CA ALA A 226 14.86 11.97 -0.48
C ALA A 226 14.63 12.66 0.88
N PRO A 227 13.69 13.62 0.96
CA PRO A 227 13.25 14.16 2.24
C PRO A 227 12.61 13.07 3.12
N ALA A 228 12.43 13.38 4.41
CA ALA A 228 11.70 12.50 5.31
C ALA A 228 10.19 12.45 4.99
N TRP A 229 9.67 13.51 4.39
CA TRP A 229 8.28 13.68 3.99
C TRP A 229 8.15 14.85 2.99
N TRP A 230 7.02 14.88 2.28
CA TRP A 230 6.58 15.94 1.39
C TRP A 230 5.40 16.68 2.04
N LEU A 231 5.29 17.99 1.80
CA LEU A 231 4.04 18.70 2.10
C LEU A 231 3.12 18.55 0.90
N ALA A 232 1.83 18.34 1.15
CA ALA A 232 0.86 18.26 0.09
C ALA A 232 -0.40 19.05 0.45
N GLU A 233 -0.74 20.04 -0.36
CA GLU A 233 -1.94 20.84 -0.20
C GLU A 233 -3.14 20.07 -0.76
N VAL A 234 -4.24 19.97 0.00
CA VAL A 234 -5.51 19.48 -0.53
C VAL A 234 -6.02 20.47 -1.56
N VAL A 235 -6.18 20.02 -2.81
CA VAL A 235 -6.68 20.86 -3.91
C VAL A 235 -8.14 20.57 -4.24
N SER A 236 -8.61 19.34 -3.95
CA SER A 236 -10.03 19.00 -4.05
C SER A 236 -10.40 17.95 -3.01
N HIS A 237 -11.66 18.00 -2.61
CA HIS A 237 -12.29 17.07 -1.68
C HIS A 237 -13.69 16.75 -2.20
N ASP A 238 -13.92 15.50 -2.56
CA ASP A 238 -15.14 15.03 -3.20
C ASP A 238 -15.75 13.90 -2.38
N LEU A 239 -16.87 14.18 -1.71
CA LEU A 239 -17.59 13.22 -0.88
C LEU A 239 -18.46 12.33 -1.78
N ARG A 240 -18.05 11.07 -1.96
CA ARG A 240 -18.73 10.08 -2.81
C ARG A 240 -19.86 9.36 -2.11
N THR A 241 -19.68 9.11 -0.82
CA THR A 241 -20.70 8.58 0.08
C THR A 241 -20.58 9.30 1.43
N PRO A 242 -21.54 9.16 2.36
CA PRO A 242 -21.38 9.74 3.70
C PRO A 242 -20.10 9.29 4.41
N ASP A 243 -19.51 8.14 4.06
CA ASP A 243 -18.31 7.57 4.68
C ASP A 243 -17.10 7.46 3.74
N VAL A 244 -17.17 7.92 2.49
CA VAL A 244 -16.06 7.83 1.51
C VAL A 244 -15.85 9.15 0.80
N ALA A 245 -14.60 9.64 0.82
CA ALA A 245 -14.19 10.81 0.07
C ALA A 245 -12.99 10.50 -0.83
N VAL A 246 -12.95 11.16 -2.00
CA VAL A 246 -11.75 11.26 -2.83
C VAL A 246 -11.06 12.58 -2.49
N VAL A 247 -9.84 12.49 -1.99
CA VAL A 247 -9.02 13.65 -1.63
C VAL A 247 -7.89 13.75 -2.66
N THR A 248 -7.84 14.85 -3.40
CA THR A 248 -6.73 15.14 -4.31
C THR A 248 -5.82 16.16 -3.67
N VAL A 249 -4.51 15.90 -3.72
CA VAL A 249 -3.49 16.76 -3.15
C VAL A 249 -2.43 17.12 -4.17
N ARG A 250 -1.81 18.28 -3.98
CA ARG A 250 -0.65 18.75 -4.74
C ARG A 250 0.58 18.76 -3.83
N PRO A 251 1.55 17.87 -4.06
CA PRO A 251 2.86 17.94 -3.40
C PRO A 251 3.58 19.26 -3.68
N ASP A 252 4.36 19.73 -2.72
CA ASP A 252 5.20 20.93 -2.81
C ASP A 252 6.42 20.76 -3.74
N GLN A 253 6.77 19.52 -4.04
CA GLN A 253 7.86 19.13 -4.94
C GLN A 253 7.55 17.77 -5.61
N PRO A 254 8.29 17.35 -6.65
CA PRO A 254 8.05 16.09 -7.33
C PRO A 254 7.97 14.90 -6.36
N TYR A 255 6.92 14.09 -6.50
CA TYR A 255 6.65 12.93 -5.65
C TYR A 255 6.84 11.64 -6.47
N PRO A 256 7.87 10.82 -6.21
CA PRO A 256 8.30 9.75 -7.12
C PRO A 256 7.57 8.43 -6.85
N PHE A 257 6.27 8.37 -7.12
CA PHE A 257 5.47 7.15 -6.93
C PHE A 257 5.23 6.37 -8.22
N LEU A 258 4.87 5.10 -8.07
CA LEU A 258 4.38 4.23 -9.14
C LEU A 258 2.93 3.83 -8.87
N ALA A 259 2.19 3.51 -9.94
CA ALA A 259 0.84 2.99 -9.82
C ALA A 259 0.80 1.70 -8.98
N GLY A 260 -0.22 1.59 -8.11
CA GLY A 260 -0.39 0.48 -7.18
C GLY A 260 0.34 0.65 -5.84
N GLN A 261 1.29 1.61 -5.73
CA GLN A 261 1.94 1.92 -4.45
C GLN A 261 1.02 2.68 -3.48
N TYR A 262 1.51 2.87 -2.26
CA TYR A 262 0.89 3.67 -1.22
C TYR A 262 1.91 4.61 -0.56
N THR A 263 1.41 5.53 0.27
CA THR A 263 2.24 6.32 1.18
C THR A 263 1.64 6.34 2.58
N THR A 264 2.45 6.76 3.55
CA THR A 264 1.94 7.16 4.85
C THR A 264 1.52 8.62 4.83
N LEU A 265 0.39 8.93 5.45
CA LEU A 265 -0.19 10.27 5.52
C LEU A 265 -0.38 10.68 6.98
N GLU A 266 0.14 11.87 7.32
CA GLU A 266 -0.13 12.57 8.57
C GLU A 266 -1.01 13.80 8.29
N THR A 267 -2.06 13.95 9.10
CA THR A 267 -2.97 15.12 9.03
C THR A 267 -2.57 16.17 10.06
N PRO A 268 -2.82 17.47 9.80
CA PRO A 268 -2.44 18.55 10.73
C PRO A 268 -3.18 18.48 12.08
N TRP A 269 -4.29 17.74 12.17
CA TRP A 269 -5.11 17.63 13.37
C TRP A 269 -4.71 16.49 14.30
N TRP A 270 -3.93 15.53 13.78
CA TRP A 270 -3.51 14.33 14.50
C TRP A 270 -2.03 14.08 14.27
N SER A 271 -1.20 14.92 14.90
CA SER A 271 0.25 14.86 14.76
C SER A 271 0.84 13.53 15.22
N ARG A 272 1.84 13.04 14.50
CA ARG A 272 2.57 11.76 14.71
C ARG A 272 1.71 10.52 14.50
N ILE A 273 0.52 10.66 13.92
CA ILE A 273 -0.37 9.55 13.63
C ILE A 273 -0.44 9.36 12.12
N TRP A 274 0.43 8.50 11.64
CA TRP A 274 0.57 8.17 10.22
C TRP A 274 -0.33 7.00 9.85
N ARG A 275 -1.01 7.08 8.71
CA ARG A 275 -1.82 5.98 8.16
C ARG A 275 -1.54 5.78 6.68
N HIS A 276 -1.64 4.53 6.24
CA HIS A 276 -1.35 4.16 4.85
C HIS A 276 -2.54 4.46 3.95
N TYR A 277 -2.25 5.08 2.81
CA TYR A 277 -3.23 5.32 1.75
C TYR A 277 -2.59 5.04 0.39
N SER A 278 -3.23 4.17 -0.39
CA SER A 278 -2.83 3.85 -1.76
C SER A 278 -3.13 5.01 -2.69
N PHE A 279 -2.26 5.22 -3.68
CA PHE A 279 -2.51 6.15 -4.76
C PHE A 279 -3.67 5.64 -5.63
N ALA A 280 -4.58 6.53 -6.01
CA ALA A 280 -5.78 6.21 -6.78
C ALA A 280 -5.70 6.60 -8.26
N SER A 281 -4.51 6.96 -8.74
CA SER A 281 -4.21 7.30 -10.13
C SER A 281 -2.80 6.85 -10.50
N ALA A 282 -2.53 6.68 -11.79
CA ALA A 282 -1.16 6.58 -12.29
C ALA A 282 -0.41 7.93 -12.14
N PRO A 283 0.93 7.97 -12.18
CA PRO A 283 1.69 9.21 -12.18
C PRO A 283 1.34 10.11 -13.38
N ARG A 284 0.89 11.33 -13.11
CA ARG A 284 0.47 12.29 -14.15
C ARG A 284 1.42 13.48 -14.23
N SER A 285 1.41 14.16 -15.39
CA SER A 285 2.22 15.35 -15.63
C SER A 285 1.82 16.57 -14.78
N ASP A 286 0.59 16.60 -14.26
CA ASP A 286 0.12 17.64 -13.33
C ASP A 286 0.67 17.47 -11.90
N GLY A 287 1.32 16.34 -11.60
CA GLY A 287 1.88 16.01 -10.30
C GLY A 287 0.84 15.80 -9.19
N LEU A 288 -0.45 15.74 -9.52
CA LEU A 288 -1.51 15.56 -8.52
C LEU A 288 -1.59 14.11 -8.05
N LEU A 289 -1.83 13.95 -6.76
CA LEU A 289 -2.04 12.64 -6.12
C LEU A 289 -3.48 12.54 -5.66
N SER A 290 -4.11 11.38 -5.81
CA SER A 290 -5.48 11.15 -5.33
C SER A 290 -5.55 9.97 -4.38
N PHE A 291 -6.36 10.09 -3.33
CA PHE A 291 -6.57 9.07 -2.30
C PHE A 291 -8.06 8.85 -2.10
N HIS A 292 -8.50 7.59 -2.15
CA HIS A 292 -9.87 7.24 -1.78
C HIS A 292 -9.88 6.81 -0.31
N VAL A 293 -10.57 7.58 0.53
CA VAL A 293 -10.54 7.43 1.98
C VAL A 293 -11.90 7.00 2.48
N LYS A 294 -11.97 5.87 3.19
CA LYS A 294 -13.16 5.45 3.93
C LYS A 294 -13.03 5.81 5.41
N ALA A 295 -14.01 6.52 5.95
CA ALA A 295 -14.14 6.80 7.37
C ALA A 295 -14.37 5.48 8.12
N VAL A 296 -13.51 5.21 9.09
CA VAL A 296 -13.62 4.03 9.97
C VAL A 296 -14.19 4.50 11.30
N PRO A 297 -15.15 3.79 11.91
CA PRO A 297 -15.67 4.16 13.23
C PRO A 297 -14.53 4.38 14.24
N ALA A 298 -14.57 5.51 14.96
CA ALA A 298 -13.53 5.96 15.89
C ALA A 298 -12.11 6.17 15.29
N GLY A 299 -11.94 6.09 13.97
CA GLY A 299 -10.65 6.30 13.31
C GLY A 299 -10.28 7.78 13.20
N TRP A 300 -9.23 8.22 13.90
CA TRP A 300 -8.87 9.64 13.96
C TRP A 300 -8.51 10.26 12.60
N VAL A 301 -7.59 9.61 11.87
CA VAL A 301 -7.08 10.12 10.59
C VAL A 301 -8.14 10.01 9.47
N SER A 302 -8.81 8.87 9.36
CA SER A 302 -9.81 8.66 8.31
C SER A 302 -11.04 9.54 8.47
N ASN A 303 -11.56 9.74 9.69
CA ASN A 303 -12.65 10.68 9.91
C ASN A 303 -12.22 12.12 9.62
N ALA A 304 -11.00 12.49 9.97
CA ALA A 304 -10.50 13.83 9.68
C ALA A 304 -10.39 14.08 8.18
N LEU A 305 -9.86 13.12 7.41
CA LEU A 305 -9.79 13.24 5.95
C LEU A 305 -11.17 13.27 5.28
N VAL A 306 -12.12 12.45 5.72
CA VAL A 306 -13.45 12.39 5.08
C VAL A 306 -14.32 13.59 5.47
N HIS A 307 -14.38 13.95 6.76
CA HIS A 307 -15.37 14.92 7.24
C HIS A 307 -14.81 16.30 7.50
N ARG A 308 -13.51 16.43 7.79
CA ARG A 308 -12.89 17.69 8.21
C ARG A 308 -12.02 18.35 7.13
N ALA A 309 -11.29 17.57 6.34
CA ALA A 309 -10.36 18.12 5.35
C ALA A 309 -11.07 18.95 4.29
N ARG A 310 -10.46 20.06 3.90
CA ARG A 310 -10.94 21.01 2.89
C ARG A 310 -9.78 21.43 1.98
N PRO A 311 -10.08 21.92 0.76
CA PRO A 311 -9.05 22.56 -0.06
C PRO A 311 -8.30 23.65 0.72
N GLY A 312 -6.98 23.68 0.58
CA GLY A 312 -6.05 24.56 1.31
C GLY A 312 -5.44 23.94 2.58
N ASP A 313 -5.97 22.82 3.10
CA ASP A 313 -5.31 22.10 4.19
C ASP A 313 -4.00 21.47 3.70
N VAL A 314 -2.97 21.46 4.55
CA VAL A 314 -1.66 20.85 4.22
C VAL A 314 -1.48 19.55 4.98
N LEU A 315 -1.25 18.47 4.24
CA LEU A 315 -0.94 17.14 4.74
C LEU A 315 0.56 16.88 4.62
N ARG A 316 1.05 15.89 5.38
CA ARG A 316 2.40 15.35 5.19
C ARG A 316 2.33 13.95 4.62
N LEU A 317 3.10 13.70 3.58
CA LEU A 317 3.23 12.41 2.92
C LEU A 317 4.62 11.85 3.21
N GLY A 318 4.72 10.62 3.70
CA GLY A 318 5.99 9.91 3.79
C GLY A 318 6.48 9.46 2.41
N PRO A 319 7.58 8.70 2.32
CA PRO A 319 8.02 8.11 1.06
C PRO A 319 7.01 7.11 0.48
N PRO A 320 6.93 6.95 -0.85
CA PRO A 320 6.13 5.88 -1.46
C PRO A 320 6.69 4.51 -1.09
N ALA A 321 5.78 3.55 -0.89
CA ALA A 321 6.06 2.19 -0.54
C ALA A 321 5.05 1.24 -1.20
N GLY A 322 5.29 -0.07 -1.08
CA GLY A 322 4.46 -1.10 -1.72
C GLY A 322 5.07 -1.61 -3.02
N SER A 323 4.72 -2.85 -3.34
CA SER A 323 5.28 -3.63 -4.46
C SER A 323 4.22 -4.08 -5.46
N MET A 324 2.98 -3.62 -5.29
CA MET A 324 1.84 -3.95 -6.13
C MET A 324 1.88 -3.19 -7.48
N THR A 325 3.03 -3.16 -8.16
CA THR A 325 3.24 -2.48 -9.45
C THR A 325 3.09 -3.44 -10.64
N VAL A 326 2.83 -2.91 -11.83
CA VAL A 326 2.77 -3.70 -13.07
C VAL A 326 4.19 -3.99 -13.59
N ASP A 327 4.46 -5.24 -13.97
CA ASP A 327 5.64 -5.59 -14.75
C ASP A 327 5.33 -5.50 -16.24
N HIS A 328 5.68 -4.36 -16.83
CA HIS A 328 5.45 -4.06 -18.24
C HIS A 328 6.37 -4.85 -19.19
N THR A 329 7.34 -5.62 -18.68
CA THR A 329 8.24 -6.45 -19.52
C THR A 329 7.63 -7.79 -19.91
N THR A 330 6.50 -8.16 -19.31
CA THR A 330 5.76 -9.40 -19.58
C THR A 330 4.43 -9.11 -20.27
N ASP A 331 3.91 -10.06 -21.05
CA ASP A 331 2.60 -9.95 -21.69
C ASP A 331 1.45 -10.57 -20.87
N SER A 332 1.70 -10.88 -19.60
CA SER A 332 0.68 -11.48 -18.73
C SER A 332 -0.50 -10.52 -18.53
N GLY A 333 -1.72 -11.07 -18.62
CA GLY A 333 -2.94 -10.34 -18.31
C GLY A 333 -2.98 -9.95 -16.83
N LEU A 334 -3.81 -8.96 -16.47
CA LEU A 334 -3.99 -8.53 -15.08
C LEU A 334 -5.34 -8.96 -14.57
N LEU A 335 -5.36 -9.74 -13.49
CA LEU A 335 -6.57 -10.12 -12.77
C LEU A 335 -6.66 -9.31 -11.48
N CYS A 336 -7.47 -8.25 -11.50
CA CYS A 336 -7.56 -7.29 -10.41
C CYS A 336 -8.81 -7.53 -9.57
N LEU A 337 -8.65 -7.71 -8.26
CA LEU A 337 -9.75 -7.82 -7.31
C LEU A 337 -9.70 -6.64 -6.33
N GLY A 338 -10.67 -5.73 -6.44
CA GLY A 338 -10.81 -4.56 -5.58
C GLY A 338 -12.00 -4.69 -4.64
N GLY A 339 -11.81 -4.48 -3.34
CA GLY A 339 -12.88 -4.47 -2.34
C GLY A 339 -13.05 -3.10 -1.68
N GLY A 340 -14.23 -2.48 -1.80
CA GLY A 340 -14.48 -1.16 -1.21
C GLY A 340 -13.49 -0.10 -1.72
N THR A 341 -12.74 0.56 -0.83
CA THR A 341 -11.68 1.52 -1.23
C THR A 341 -10.43 0.86 -1.83
N GLY A 342 -10.30 -0.47 -1.77
CA GLY A 342 -9.27 -1.21 -2.48
C GLY A 342 -9.34 -1.08 -4.01
N ILE A 343 -10.43 -0.52 -4.56
CA ILE A 343 -10.50 -0.15 -5.97
C ILE A 343 -9.50 0.96 -6.36
N ALA A 344 -9.07 1.80 -5.41
CA ALA A 344 -8.18 2.92 -5.67
C ALA A 344 -6.85 2.51 -6.33
N PRO A 345 -6.04 1.62 -5.74
CA PRO A 345 -4.81 1.18 -6.39
C PRO A 345 -5.09 0.36 -7.65
N ILE A 346 -6.19 -0.37 -7.74
CA ILE A 346 -6.57 -1.09 -8.97
C ILE A 346 -6.83 -0.11 -10.12
N LYS A 347 -7.55 0.98 -9.85
CA LYS A 347 -7.75 2.07 -10.81
C LYS A 347 -6.42 2.67 -11.25
N ALA A 348 -5.48 2.89 -10.33
CA ALA A 348 -4.14 3.37 -10.66
C ALA A 348 -3.41 2.42 -11.63
N LEU A 349 -3.47 1.10 -11.39
CA LEU A 349 -2.87 0.09 -12.28
C LEU A 349 -3.52 0.06 -13.66
N VAL A 350 -4.84 0.24 -13.73
CA VAL A 350 -5.57 0.33 -15.01
C VAL A 350 -5.13 1.57 -15.80
N GLU A 351 -5.03 2.73 -15.15
CA GLU A 351 -4.52 3.95 -15.78
C GLU A 351 -3.08 3.76 -16.27
N ASP A 352 -2.23 3.09 -15.49
CA ASP A 352 -0.84 2.81 -15.84
C ASP A 352 -0.71 1.91 -17.09
N VAL A 353 -1.54 0.87 -17.21
CA VAL A 353 -1.61 0.04 -18.42
C VAL A 353 -2.09 0.85 -19.63
N ALA A 354 -3.06 1.74 -19.45
CA ALA A 354 -3.55 2.60 -20.52
C ALA A 354 -2.46 3.55 -21.06
N GLU A 355 -1.59 4.07 -20.18
CA GLU A 355 -0.50 4.97 -20.57
C GLU A 355 0.68 4.26 -21.24
N HIS A 356 0.99 3.01 -20.83
CA HIS A 356 2.14 2.26 -21.36
C HIS A 356 1.86 1.57 -22.71
N GLY A 357 0.61 1.55 -23.17
CA GLY A 357 0.27 1.21 -24.57
C GLY A 357 0.46 -0.25 -24.99
N HIS A 358 0.80 -1.15 -24.07
CA HIS A 358 0.84 -2.59 -24.33
C HIS A 358 -0.53 -3.21 -24.07
N GLN A 359 -1.17 -3.68 -25.15
CA GLN A 359 -2.51 -4.28 -25.13
C GLN A 359 -2.48 -5.65 -24.43
N ARG A 360 -2.53 -5.63 -23.09
CA ARG A 360 -2.78 -6.82 -22.27
C ARG A 360 -4.23 -6.83 -21.79
N SER A 361 -4.80 -8.01 -21.62
CA SER A 361 -6.14 -8.14 -21.03
C SER A 361 -6.12 -7.72 -19.56
N VAL A 362 -7.07 -6.87 -19.15
CA VAL A 362 -7.24 -6.46 -17.76
C VAL A 362 -8.66 -6.76 -17.29
N GLU A 363 -8.75 -7.56 -16.24
CA GLU A 363 -9.98 -8.15 -15.72
C GLU A 363 -10.19 -7.66 -14.29
N VAL A 364 -11.08 -6.68 -14.11
CA VAL A 364 -11.36 -6.07 -12.81
C VAL A 364 -12.65 -6.64 -12.22
N PHE A 365 -12.55 -7.22 -11.03
CA PHE A 365 -13.67 -7.61 -10.19
C PHE A 365 -13.77 -6.62 -9.02
N TYR A 366 -14.83 -5.81 -9.00
CA TYR A 366 -15.05 -4.81 -7.96
C TYR A 366 -16.12 -5.30 -6.99
N GLY A 367 -15.67 -5.77 -5.82
CA GLY A 367 -16.52 -6.28 -4.75
C GLY A 367 -16.98 -5.22 -3.77
N ALA A 368 -18.26 -5.26 -3.43
CA ALA A 368 -18.83 -4.44 -2.35
C ALA A 368 -20.02 -5.11 -1.65
N ARG A 369 -20.41 -4.59 -0.47
CA ARG A 369 -21.54 -5.14 0.31
C ARG A 369 -22.88 -4.74 -0.28
N THR A 370 -22.99 -3.50 -0.74
CA THR A 370 -24.19 -2.94 -1.36
C THR A 370 -23.83 -2.22 -2.66
N ASN A 371 -24.82 -1.95 -3.51
CA ASN A 371 -24.60 -1.16 -4.73
C ASN A 371 -24.03 0.24 -4.41
N HIS A 372 -24.41 0.81 -3.27
CA HIS A 372 -23.94 2.12 -2.82
C HIS A 372 -22.46 2.10 -2.41
N ASP A 373 -21.93 0.95 -1.99
CA ASP A 373 -20.51 0.79 -1.66
C ASP A 373 -19.61 0.70 -2.90
N LEU A 374 -20.18 0.53 -4.11
CA LEU A 374 -19.47 0.63 -5.39
C LEU A 374 -19.32 2.10 -5.83
N TYR A 375 -18.86 2.96 -4.93
CA TYR A 375 -18.90 4.42 -5.05
C TYR A 375 -18.13 5.03 -6.24
N ASP A 376 -17.22 4.27 -6.87
CA ASP A 376 -16.44 4.72 -8.03
C ASP A 376 -16.67 3.83 -9.27
N ILE A 377 -17.77 3.06 -9.30
CA ILE A 377 -18.08 2.17 -10.43
C ILE A 377 -18.21 2.91 -11.75
N ASP A 378 -18.82 4.09 -11.76
CA ASP A 378 -19.01 4.87 -12.98
C ASP A 378 -17.67 5.27 -13.62
N THR A 379 -16.65 5.55 -12.81
CA THR A 379 -15.30 5.83 -13.28
C THR A 379 -14.70 4.60 -13.95
N MET A 380 -14.83 3.43 -13.32
CA MET A 380 -14.31 2.18 -13.88
C MET A 380 -15.04 1.77 -15.16
N LEU A 381 -16.35 1.96 -15.23
CA LEU A 381 -17.14 1.67 -16.44
C LEU A 381 -16.79 2.62 -17.59
N ARG A 382 -16.54 3.91 -17.32
CA ARG A 382 -16.04 4.84 -18.35
C ARG A 382 -14.65 4.44 -18.87
N LEU A 383 -13.77 3.97 -17.99
CA LEU A 383 -12.47 3.43 -18.40
C LEU A 383 -12.65 2.22 -19.33
N SER A 384 -13.53 1.28 -18.99
CA SER A 384 -13.83 0.08 -19.81
C SER A 384 -14.43 0.45 -21.17
N GLN A 385 -15.28 1.46 -21.24
CA GLN A 385 -15.81 1.97 -22.52
C GLN A 385 -14.72 2.57 -23.41
N SER A 386 -13.69 3.18 -22.82
CA SER A 386 -12.59 3.82 -23.55
C SER A 386 -11.49 2.82 -23.94
N HIS A 387 -11.44 1.65 -23.30
CA HIS A 387 -10.36 0.68 -23.43
C HIS A 387 -10.93 -0.73 -23.66
N PRO A 388 -10.97 -1.22 -24.92
CA PRO A 388 -11.56 -2.53 -25.25
C PRO A 388 -10.88 -3.74 -24.58
N TRP A 389 -9.64 -3.57 -24.09
CA TRP A 389 -8.89 -4.59 -23.37
C TRP A 389 -9.25 -4.67 -21.87
N LEU A 390 -10.09 -3.77 -21.37
CA LEU A 390 -10.50 -3.68 -19.96
C LEU A 390 -11.94 -4.17 -19.78
N SER A 391 -12.09 -5.21 -18.98
CA SER A 391 -13.38 -5.71 -18.48
C SER A 391 -13.57 -5.34 -17.01
N VAL A 392 -14.70 -4.72 -16.66
CA VAL A 392 -15.05 -4.37 -15.27
C VAL A 392 -16.33 -5.09 -14.86
N ARG A 393 -16.25 -5.88 -13.79
CA ARG A 393 -17.36 -6.69 -13.24
C ARG A 393 -17.66 -6.27 -11.81
N PRO A 394 -18.75 -5.52 -11.56
CA PRO A 394 -19.20 -5.23 -10.21
C PRO A 394 -19.84 -6.48 -9.59
N ILE A 395 -19.40 -6.85 -8.39
CA ILE A 395 -19.94 -7.97 -7.62
C ILE A 395 -20.47 -7.42 -6.30
N VAL A 396 -21.77 -7.53 -6.09
CA VAL A 396 -22.41 -7.06 -4.86
C VAL A 396 -22.92 -8.25 -4.06
N ASP A 397 -22.43 -8.34 -2.83
CA ASP A 397 -22.77 -9.42 -1.91
C ASP A 397 -24.12 -9.13 -1.20
N GLN A 398 -25.21 -9.05 -1.97
CA GLN A 398 -26.53 -8.71 -1.41
C GLN A 398 -27.14 -9.84 -0.57
N GLN A 399 -26.72 -11.11 -0.79
CA GLN A 399 -27.38 -12.31 -0.25
C GLN A 399 -26.40 -13.44 0.15
N ALA A 400 -25.08 -13.20 0.25
CA ALA A 400 -24.08 -14.23 0.57
C ALA A 400 -23.98 -15.41 -0.43
N HIS A 401 -24.58 -15.30 -1.61
CA HIS A 401 -24.62 -16.39 -2.61
C HIS A 401 -23.40 -16.40 -3.56
N LEU A 402 -22.76 -15.25 -3.79
CA LEU A 402 -21.58 -15.12 -4.63
C LEU A 402 -20.55 -14.22 -3.93
N GLN A 403 -19.54 -14.85 -3.32
CA GLN A 403 -18.37 -14.13 -2.83
C GLN A 403 -17.51 -13.71 -4.02
N LEU A 404 -16.87 -12.53 -3.95
CA LEU A 404 -15.97 -12.02 -5.00
C LEU A 404 -14.99 -13.10 -5.53
N PRO A 405 -14.35 -13.95 -4.69
CA PRO A 405 -13.47 -15.00 -5.19
C PRO A 405 -14.19 -16.12 -5.94
N ASP A 406 -15.44 -16.44 -5.60
CA ASP A 406 -16.21 -17.49 -6.28
C ASP A 406 -16.64 -17.01 -7.66
N ALA A 407 -17.09 -15.76 -7.79
CA ALA A 407 -17.39 -15.15 -9.08
C ALA A 407 -16.18 -15.22 -10.04
N VAL A 408 -14.97 -14.97 -9.53
CA VAL A 408 -13.74 -15.04 -10.33
C VAL A 408 -13.52 -16.42 -10.95
N ARG A 409 -13.94 -17.52 -10.31
CA ARG A 409 -13.74 -18.87 -10.87
C ARG A 409 -14.52 -19.11 -12.15
N GLU A 410 -15.68 -18.47 -12.29
CA GLU A 410 -16.60 -18.70 -13.41
C GLU A 410 -16.12 -18.10 -14.74
N TYR A 411 -15.21 -17.12 -14.69
CA TYR A 411 -14.69 -16.42 -15.87
C TYR A 411 -13.28 -16.87 -16.31
N GLY A 412 -12.70 -17.86 -15.63
CA GLY A 412 -11.38 -18.40 -15.96
C GLY A 412 -11.34 -19.14 -17.30
N PRO A 413 -10.16 -19.66 -17.70
CA PRO A 413 -8.96 -19.88 -16.89
C PRO A 413 -8.07 -18.63 -16.70
N TRP A 414 -7.26 -18.62 -15.65
CA TRP A 414 -6.41 -17.47 -15.23
C TRP A 414 -4.91 -17.75 -15.20
N ASN A 415 -4.46 -18.83 -15.84
CA ASN A 415 -3.07 -19.29 -15.83
C ASN A 415 -2.08 -18.30 -16.47
N GLU A 416 -2.56 -17.42 -17.34
CA GLU A 416 -1.76 -16.39 -18.04
C GLU A 416 -1.84 -15.02 -17.37
N TYR A 417 -2.47 -14.93 -16.20
CA TYR A 417 -2.71 -13.69 -15.49
C TYR A 417 -1.82 -13.56 -14.26
N ASP A 418 -1.40 -12.32 -14.00
CA ASP A 418 -0.89 -11.87 -12.73
C ASP A 418 -2.05 -11.26 -11.92
N ALA A 419 -2.21 -11.69 -10.68
CA ALA A 419 -3.31 -11.27 -9.82
C ALA A 419 -2.91 -10.10 -8.92
N TYR A 420 -3.79 -9.11 -8.78
CA TYR A 420 -3.60 -7.91 -7.98
C TYR A 420 -4.78 -7.75 -7.03
N LEU A 421 -4.54 -7.79 -5.71
CA LEU A 421 -5.59 -7.81 -4.70
C LEU A 421 -5.48 -6.59 -3.78
N SER A 422 -6.59 -5.87 -3.61
CA SER A 422 -6.66 -4.80 -2.63
C SER A 422 -8.06 -4.69 -2.03
N GLY A 423 -8.15 -4.60 -0.71
CA GLY A 423 -9.43 -4.56 -0.01
C GLY A 423 -9.34 -5.05 1.44
N PRO A 424 -10.48 -5.39 2.07
CA PRO A 424 -10.51 -5.87 3.44
C PRO A 424 -9.65 -7.14 3.64
N PRO A 425 -8.99 -7.31 4.81
CA PRO A 425 -8.07 -8.44 5.01
C PRO A 425 -8.73 -9.82 4.82
N GLY A 426 -9.99 -9.96 5.20
CA GLY A 426 -10.76 -11.20 4.99
C GLY A 426 -10.95 -11.53 3.51
N MET A 427 -11.20 -10.52 2.67
CA MET A 427 -11.29 -10.68 1.22
C MET A 427 -9.94 -11.06 0.62
N ILE A 428 -8.85 -10.38 1.01
CA ILE A 428 -7.52 -10.69 0.48
C ILE A 428 -7.15 -12.15 0.77
N ARG A 429 -7.34 -12.62 2.01
CA ARG A 429 -7.05 -14.01 2.39
C ARG A 429 -7.88 -15.01 1.56
N SER A 430 -9.19 -14.83 1.47
CA SER A 430 -10.06 -15.76 0.72
C SER A 430 -9.81 -15.73 -0.79
N SER A 431 -9.44 -14.57 -1.34
CA SER A 431 -8.99 -14.42 -2.73
C SER A 431 -7.69 -15.18 -2.99
N ILE A 432 -6.67 -15.03 -2.14
CA ILE A 432 -5.39 -15.77 -2.29
C ILE A 432 -5.64 -17.28 -2.31
N ASP A 433 -6.42 -17.80 -1.35
CA ASP A 433 -6.72 -19.22 -1.25
C ASP A 433 -7.46 -19.74 -2.49
N THR A 434 -8.40 -18.94 -3.00
CA THR A 434 -9.14 -19.26 -4.22
C THR A 434 -8.26 -19.27 -5.46
N LEU A 435 -7.45 -18.22 -5.65
CA LEU A 435 -6.59 -18.07 -6.81
C LEU A 435 -5.52 -19.16 -6.88
N ARG A 436 -4.97 -19.57 -5.73
CA ARG A 436 -4.06 -20.73 -5.65
C ARG A 436 -4.76 -22.03 -6.03
N ARG A 437 -6.01 -22.24 -5.59
CA ARG A 437 -6.78 -23.46 -5.90
C ARG A 437 -7.11 -23.60 -7.38
N ILE A 438 -7.33 -22.48 -8.07
CA ILE A 438 -7.57 -22.46 -9.53
C ILE A 438 -6.28 -22.38 -10.36
N GLY A 439 -5.11 -22.46 -9.72
CA GLY A 439 -3.82 -22.69 -10.37
C GLY A 439 -2.91 -21.47 -10.55
N ILE A 440 -3.23 -20.29 -9.99
CA ILE A 440 -2.31 -19.14 -10.04
C ILE A 440 -1.17 -19.35 -9.04
N PRO A 441 0.11 -19.34 -9.48
CA PRO A 441 1.25 -19.46 -8.58
C PRO A 441 1.29 -18.30 -7.57
N GLY A 442 1.69 -18.58 -6.32
CA GLY A 442 1.76 -17.55 -5.28
C GLY A 442 2.67 -16.37 -5.62
N SER A 443 3.72 -16.59 -6.42
CA SER A 443 4.61 -15.53 -6.92
C SER A 443 3.96 -14.57 -7.90
N ARG A 444 2.81 -14.92 -8.49
CA ARG A 444 2.01 -14.09 -9.39
C ARG A 444 0.80 -13.45 -8.71
N ILE A 445 0.67 -13.59 -7.38
CA ILE A 445 -0.39 -12.94 -6.61
C ILE A 445 0.24 -11.80 -5.81
N ARG A 446 -0.07 -10.56 -6.20
CA ARG A 446 0.44 -9.34 -5.60
C ARG A 446 -0.63 -8.70 -4.72
N HIS A 447 -0.25 -8.35 -3.51
CA HIS A 447 -1.04 -7.57 -2.56
C HIS A 447 -0.09 -6.95 -1.54
N ASP A 448 -0.37 -5.75 -1.06
CA ASP A 448 0.34 -5.22 0.10
C ASP A 448 -0.27 -5.87 1.36
N SER A 449 0.54 -6.52 2.19
CA SER A 449 0.02 -7.15 3.41
C SER A 449 -0.27 -6.11 4.49
N VAL A 450 -1.25 -6.38 5.36
CA VAL A 450 -1.51 -5.53 6.54
C VAL A 450 -0.28 -5.47 7.45
N GLU A 451 0.53 -6.52 7.46
CA GLU A 451 1.80 -6.58 8.19
C GLU A 451 2.86 -5.71 7.53
N ASP A 452 2.92 -5.61 6.19
CA ASP A 452 3.78 -4.67 5.45
C ASP A 452 3.31 -3.22 5.62
N LEU A 453 1.99 -3.00 5.70
CA LEU A 453 1.37 -1.71 6.04
C LEU A 453 1.50 -1.37 7.52
N VAL A 454 1.89 -2.32 8.37
CA VAL A 454 2.31 -2.03 9.75
C VAL A 454 3.83 -1.86 9.78
N ALA A 455 4.59 -2.66 9.01
CA ALA A 455 6.05 -2.63 8.89
C ALA A 455 6.63 -1.45 8.10
N ALA A 456 5.81 -0.77 7.28
CA ALA A 456 6.12 0.50 6.65
C ALA A 456 5.59 1.70 7.46
N ALA A 457 4.70 1.45 8.43
CA ALA A 457 4.43 2.39 9.53
C ALA A 457 5.53 2.30 10.60
N ASP A 458 6.14 1.11 10.76
CA ASP A 458 7.30 0.80 11.60
C ASP A 458 8.53 1.61 11.18
#